data_AF-A0A1J3HNI2-F1
#
_entry.id   AF-A0A1J3HNI2-F1
#
_cell.length_a   1.000
_cell.length_b   1.000
_cell.length_c   1.000
_cell.angle_alpha   90.00
_cell.angle_beta   90.00
_cell.angle_gamma   90.00
#
_symmetry.space_group_name_H-M   'P 1'
#
loop_
_entity.id
_entity.type
_entity.pdbx_description
1 polymer ?
#
loop_
_entity_poly.entity_id
_entity_poly.type
_entity_poly.pdbx_seq_one_letter_code
_entity_poly.pdbx_strand_id
1 'polypeptide(L)'
;VSSTVMYEACMDVTESDHKPVRCKIHANIAHTDKSVRRQEMGKIVKSNEKLRSMFEELKLVPETSVSTNSILLQSQDTFIFTITNKSNSSRAIFNILCKGQTIGRDDGEDPENHSRG
;
A
#
# COMPACT_ATOMS: atom_id res chain seq x y z
N VAL A 1 23.59 5.42 10.45
CA VAL A 1 23.66 6.87 10.75
C VAL A 1 22.67 7.16 11.86
N SER A 2 23.13 7.64 13.02
CA SER A 2 22.27 8.08 14.13
C SER A 2 22.11 9.59 14.03
N SER A 3 20.89 10.11 14.15
CA SER A 3 20.62 11.55 14.20
C SER A 3 19.93 11.86 15.51
N THR A 4 20.55 12.70 16.33
CA THR A 4 19.91 13.22 17.54
C THR A 4 19.11 14.46 17.14
N VAL A 5 17.79 14.38 17.25
CA VAL A 5 16.90 15.52 17.01
C VAL A 5 16.42 16.03 18.36
N MET A 6 16.80 17.26 18.72
CA MET A 6 16.23 17.94 19.88
C MET A 6 14.86 18.47 19.50
N TYR A 7 13.80 17.89 20.07
CA TYR A 7 12.45 18.44 19.95
C TYR A 7 12.21 19.37 21.14
N GLU A 8 12.07 20.67 20.88
CA GLU A 8 11.67 21.64 21.90
C GLU A 8 10.14 21.72 21.92
N ALA A 9 9.51 21.02 22.87
CA ALA A 9 8.10 21.20 23.16
C ALA A 9 7.97 22.27 24.25
N CYS A 10 7.68 23.51 23.85
CA CYS A 10 7.25 24.55 24.79
C CYS A 10 5.75 24.38 25.01
N MET A 11 5.33 23.93 26.19
CA MET A 11 3.91 24.02 26.56
C MET A 11 3.65 25.48 26.91
N ASP A 12 2.78 26.14 26.15
CA ASP A 12 2.29 27.46 26.52
C ASP A 12 1.48 27.33 27.80
N VAL A 13 1.89 28.08 28.82
CA VAL A 13 1.29 28.03 30.14
C VAL A 13 -0.02 28.80 30.11
N THR A 14 -1.14 28.11 29.94
CA THR A 14 -2.45 28.69 30.16
C THR A 14 -2.68 28.77 31.67
N GLU A 15 -2.52 29.98 32.24
CA GLU A 15 -2.95 30.37 33.60
C GLU A 15 -2.11 29.86 34.79
N SER A 16 -0.78 29.94 34.72
CA SER A 16 0.07 29.74 35.91
C SER A 16 1.17 30.79 36.03
N ASP A 17 1.29 31.39 37.21
CA ASP A 17 2.27 32.43 37.55
C ASP A 17 3.71 31.88 37.73
N HIS A 18 3.94 30.63 37.35
CA HIS A 18 5.22 29.96 37.45
C HIS A 18 6.06 30.14 36.19
N LYS A 19 7.38 30.28 36.36
CA LYS A 19 8.34 30.41 35.26
C LYS A 19 8.24 29.18 34.34
N PRO A 20 8.21 29.34 33.01
CA PRO A 20 8.02 28.23 32.08
C PRO A 20 9.05 27.11 32.30
N VAL A 21 8.55 25.89 32.48
CA VAL A 21 9.37 24.69 32.66
C VAL A 21 9.71 24.14 31.28
N ARG A 22 10.99 24.24 30.89
CA ARG A 22 11.48 23.67 29.62
C ARG A 22 11.72 22.18 29.78
N CYS A 23 10.90 21.35 29.14
CA CYS A 23 11.17 19.91 29.04
C CYS A 23 12.13 19.66 27.87
N LYS A 24 13.32 19.12 28.14
CA LYS A 24 14.25 18.64 27.11
C LYS A 24 14.11 17.13 27.00
N ILE A 25 13.58 16.65 25.88
CA ILE A 25 13.48 15.22 25.61
C ILE A 25 14.70 14.81 24.80
N HIS A 26 15.56 13.97 25.39
CA HIS A 26 16.69 13.37 24.68
C HIS A 26 16.26 12.02 24.10
N ALA A 27 15.95 11.98 22.81
CA ALA A 27 15.58 10.76 22.10
C ALA A 27 16.63 10.41 21.04
N ASN A 28 17.08 9.15 21.05
CA ASN A 28 17.91 8.59 19.98
C ASN A 28 16.99 7.98 18.92
N ILE A 29 16.86 8.64 17.77
CA ILE A 29 16.03 8.15 16.67
C ILE A 29 16.92 7.40 15.69
N ALA A 30 16.82 6.07 15.69
CA ALA A 30 17.53 5.23 14.73
C ALA A 30 16.80 5.26 13.38
N HIS A 31 17.41 5.89 12.38
CA HIS A 31 16.93 5.81 11.00
C HIS A 31 17.50 4.56 10.33
N THR A 32 16.69 3.50 10.26
CA THR A 32 17.06 2.29 9.53
C THR A 32 16.69 2.45 8.05
N ASP A 33 17.70 2.43 7.20
CA ASP A 33 17.55 2.39 5.75
C ASP A 33 16.65 1.20 5.35
N LYS A 34 15.52 1.52 4.70
CA LYS A 34 14.53 0.52 4.29
C LYS A 34 15.09 -0.44 3.24
N SER A 35 15.99 0.02 2.37
CA SER A 35 16.66 -0.79 1.35
C SER A 35 17.58 -1.82 1.99
N VAL A 36 18.46 -1.37 2.89
CA VAL A 36 19.38 -2.26 3.64
C VAL A 36 18.57 -3.29 4.44
N ARG A 37 17.52 -2.87 5.15
CA ARG A 37 16.65 -3.80 5.88
C ARG A 37 16.03 -4.86 4.96
N ARG A 38 15.56 -4.45 3.78
CA ARG A 38 14.97 -5.37 2.79
C ARG A 38 16.01 -6.35 2.26
N GLN A 39 17.24 -5.90 2.01
CA GLN A 39 18.34 -6.75 1.56
C GLN A 39 18.71 -7.81 2.60
N GLU A 40 18.87 -7.42 3.87
CA GLU A 40 19.18 -8.36 4.96
C GLU A 40 18.05 -9.37 5.17
N MET A 41 16.79 -8.93 5.13
CA MET A 41 15.64 -9.85 5.14
C MET A 41 15.70 -10.84 3.97
N GLY A 42 16.04 -10.37 2.77
CA GLY A 42 16.22 -11.21 1.60
C GLY A 42 17.31 -12.28 1.78
N LYS A 43 18.40 -11.96 2.47
CA LYS A 43 19.45 -12.94 2.81
C LYS A 43 18.92 -14.01 3.76
N ILE A 44 18.22 -13.60 4.83
CA ILE A 44 17.63 -14.51 5.83
C ILE A 44 16.63 -15.48 5.18
N VAL A 45 15.73 -14.97 4.33
CA VAL A 45 14.75 -15.79 3.64
C VAL A 45 15.42 -16.79 2.68
N LYS A 46 16.50 -16.39 2.00
CA LYS A 46 17.25 -17.28 1.10
C LYS A 46 18.01 -18.37 1.85
N SER A 47 18.55 -18.08 3.03
CA SER A 47 19.37 -19.02 3.80
C SER A 47 18.56 -19.98 4.67
N ASN A 48 17.29 -19.67 4.97
CA ASN A 48 16.44 -20.50 5.82
C ASN A 48 15.42 -21.28 4.96
N GLU A 49 15.61 -22.60 4.88
CA GLU A 49 14.77 -23.46 4.06
C GLU A 49 13.30 -23.46 4.48
N LYS A 50 13.01 -23.43 5.79
CA LYS A 50 11.64 -23.37 6.32
C LYS A 50 10.94 -22.07 5.91
N LEU A 51 11.63 -20.94 5.99
CA LEU A 51 11.06 -19.67 5.53
C LEU A 51 10.83 -19.71 4.02
N ARG A 52 11.80 -20.23 3.26
CA ARG A 52 11.67 -20.36 1.81
C ARG A 52 10.46 -21.21 1.43
N SER A 53 10.26 -22.37 2.04
CA SER A 53 9.11 -23.23 1.76
C SER A 53 7.78 -22.55 2.08
N MET A 54 7.67 -21.88 3.23
CA MET A 54 6.48 -21.08 3.58
C MET A 54 6.19 -19.99 2.55
N PHE A 55 7.22 -19.29 2.06
CA PHE A 55 7.04 -18.29 1.02
C PHE A 55 6.62 -18.89 -0.33
N GLU A 56 7.14 -20.06 -0.71
CA GLU A 56 6.68 -20.73 -1.94
C GLU A 56 5.20 -21.15 -1.83
N GLU A 57 4.75 -21.64 -0.66
CA GLU A 57 3.34 -21.94 -0.42
C GLU A 57 2.45 -20.70 -0.55
N LEU A 58 2.92 -19.54 -0.08
CA LEU A 58 2.20 -18.27 -0.18
C LEU A 58 2.18 -17.66 -1.59
N LYS A 59 3.05 -18.11 -2.51
CA LYS A 59 3.06 -17.64 -3.91
C LYS A 59 1.93 -18.26 -4.74
N LEU A 60 1.18 -19.21 -4.20
CA LEU A 60 0.08 -19.84 -4.91
C LEU A 60 -1.04 -18.82 -5.15
N VAL A 61 -1.12 -18.32 -6.37
CA VAL A 61 -2.31 -17.61 -6.85
C VAL A 61 -3.32 -18.66 -7.29
N PRO A 62 -4.54 -18.71 -6.69
CA PRO A 62 -5.58 -19.63 -7.12
C PRO A 62 -5.88 -19.45 -8.61
N GLU A 63 -6.30 -20.51 -9.30
CA GLU A 63 -6.77 -20.35 -10.69
C GLU A 63 -8.03 -19.48 -10.69
N THR A 64 -7.91 -18.26 -11.25
CA THR A 64 -9.01 -17.30 -11.34
C THR A 64 -9.23 -16.85 -12.78
N SER A 65 -10.48 -16.68 -13.17
CA SER A 65 -10.86 -16.07 -14.46
C SER A 65 -11.64 -14.78 -14.25
N VAL A 66 -11.43 -13.82 -15.15
CA VAL A 66 -12.11 -12.51 -15.17
C VAL A 66 -12.79 -12.36 -16.54
N SER A 67 -14.05 -11.92 -16.53
CA SER A 67 -14.87 -11.77 -17.76
C SER A 67 -14.38 -10.67 -18.71
N THR A 68 -13.76 -9.59 -18.21
CA THR A 68 -13.18 -8.51 -19.00
C THR A 68 -12.07 -7.79 -18.24
N ASN A 69 -11.10 -7.22 -18.96
CA ASN A 69 -10.02 -6.39 -18.40
C ASN A 69 -10.35 -4.89 -18.40
N SER A 70 -11.44 -4.49 -19.07
CA SER A 70 -11.90 -3.11 -19.19
C SER A 70 -13.42 -3.05 -19.12
N ILE A 71 -13.94 -2.11 -18.34
CA ILE A 71 -15.38 -1.84 -18.25
C ILE A 71 -15.62 -0.47 -18.88
N LEU A 72 -16.38 -0.44 -19.97
CA LEU A 72 -16.81 0.79 -20.64
C LEU A 72 -18.30 0.99 -20.40
N LEU A 73 -18.66 2.12 -19.80
CA LEU A 73 -20.05 2.49 -19.50
C LEU A 73 -20.47 3.57 -20.48
N GLN A 74 -21.19 3.20 -21.56
CA GLN A 74 -21.64 4.14 -22.61
C GLN A 74 -23.12 4.54 -22.50
N SER A 75 -23.91 3.80 -21.72
CA SER A 75 -25.36 3.99 -21.55
C SER A 75 -25.75 3.82 -20.07
N GLN A 76 -27.05 3.95 -19.77
CA GLN A 76 -27.58 3.61 -18.44
C GLN A 76 -27.81 2.10 -18.26
N ASP A 77 -27.31 1.27 -19.18
CA ASP A 77 -27.49 -0.17 -19.13
C ASP A 77 -26.65 -0.82 -18.03
N THR A 78 -27.14 -1.94 -17.51
CA THR A 78 -26.40 -2.73 -16.53
C THR A 78 -25.40 -3.64 -17.23
N PHE A 79 -24.12 -3.55 -16.85
CA PHE A 79 -23.09 -4.48 -17.29
C PHE A 79 -22.79 -5.51 -16.19
N ILE A 80 -22.81 -6.80 -16.54
CA ILE A 80 -22.46 -7.89 -15.61
C ILE A 80 -20.97 -8.17 -15.70
N PHE A 81 -20.26 -7.91 -14.61
CA PHE A 81 -18.86 -8.25 -14.45
C PHE A 81 -18.73 -9.50 -13.57
N THR A 82 -18.15 -10.56 -14.12
CA THR A 82 -17.93 -11.83 -13.42
C THR A 82 -16.46 -12.05 -13.13
N ILE A 83 -16.15 -12.36 -11.87
CA ILE A 83 -14.87 -12.92 -11.43
C ILE A 83 -15.15 -14.31 -10.84
N THR A 84 -14.39 -15.31 -11.24
CA THR A 84 -14.56 -16.69 -10.77
C THR A 84 -13.25 -17.23 -10.23
N ASN A 85 -13.26 -17.68 -8.97
CA ASN A 85 -12.22 -18.54 -8.42
C ASN A 85 -12.57 -19.99 -8.76
N LYS A 86 -11.77 -20.63 -9.62
CA LYS A 86 -11.95 -22.02 -10.04
C LYS A 86 -11.30 -23.02 -9.09
N SER A 87 -10.54 -22.53 -8.11
CA SER A 87 -9.88 -23.39 -7.13
C SER A 87 -10.87 -23.97 -6.12
N ASN A 88 -10.83 -25.29 -5.96
CA ASN A 88 -11.64 -26.03 -5.00
C ASN A 88 -11.07 -26.06 -3.57
N SER A 89 -9.82 -25.61 -3.38
CA SER A 89 -9.09 -25.70 -2.09
C SER A 89 -8.63 -24.35 -1.56
N SER A 90 -8.21 -23.47 -2.46
CA SER A 90 -7.64 -22.15 -2.14
C SER A 90 -8.69 -21.05 -2.20
N ARG A 91 -8.63 -20.13 -1.22
CA ARG A 91 -9.46 -18.92 -1.19
C ARG A 91 -8.78 -17.81 -1.99
N ALA A 92 -9.58 -17.05 -2.74
CA ALA A 92 -9.14 -15.84 -3.43
C ALA A 92 -9.77 -14.62 -2.78
N ILE A 93 -8.99 -13.53 -2.66
CA ILE A 93 -9.48 -12.22 -2.23
C ILE A 93 -9.36 -11.30 -3.44
N PHE A 94 -10.48 -10.71 -3.84
CA PHE A 94 -10.53 -9.77 -4.95
C PHE A 94 -10.64 -8.34 -4.41
N ASN A 95 -9.82 -7.43 -4.94
CA ASN A 95 -9.89 -6.01 -4.63
C ASN A 95 -10.14 -5.23 -5.92
N ILE A 96 -11.28 -4.56 -6.01
CA ILE A 96 -11.68 -3.78 -7.19
C ILE A 96 -11.37 -2.32 -6.88
N LEU A 97 -10.37 -1.76 -7.58
CA LEU A 97 -9.89 -0.40 -7.40
C LEU A 97 -10.08 0.39 -8.70
N CYS A 98 -10.83 1.49 -8.65
CA CYS A 98 -10.91 2.45 -9.75
C CYS A 98 -9.74 3.43 -9.65
N LYS A 99 -8.75 3.31 -10.55
CA LYS A 99 -7.57 4.20 -10.58
C LYS A 99 -7.84 5.54 -11.29
N GLY A 100 -8.94 5.64 -12.02
CA GLY A 100 -9.29 6.81 -12.82
C GLY A 100 -10.55 6.52 -13.63
N GLN A 101 -11.23 7.57 -14.05
CA GLN A 101 -12.37 7.51 -14.96
C GLN A 101 -12.01 8.33 -16.18
N THR A 102 -12.20 7.75 -17.36
CA THR A 102 -12.12 8.47 -18.61
C THR A 102 -13.53 8.64 -19.18
N ILE A 103 -13.83 9.84 -19.67
CA ILE A 103 -15.05 10.10 -20.43
C ILE A 103 -14.64 10.00 -21.89
N GLY A 104 -15.10 8.96 -22.59
CA GLY A 104 -14.88 8.84 -24.03
C GLY A 104 -15.55 10.02 -24.73
N ARG A 105 -14.80 10.77 -25.55
CA ARG A 105 -15.35 11.74 -26.50
C ARG A 105 -15.78 10.97 -27.74
N ASP A 106 -16.90 11.35 -28.35
CA ASP A 106 -17.57 10.64 -29.46
C ASP A 106 -16.71 10.57 -30.75
N ASP A 107 -15.57 11.27 -30.80
CA ASP A 107 -14.78 11.52 -32.01
C ASP A 107 -13.66 10.49 -32.29
N GLY A 108 -13.66 9.34 -31.62
CA GLY A 108 -12.73 8.24 -31.95
C GLY A 108 -11.26 8.46 -31.54
N GLU A 109 -10.96 9.47 -30.72
CA GLU A 109 -9.65 9.65 -30.08
C GLU A 109 -9.55 8.85 -28.76
N ASP A 110 -8.43 8.16 -28.57
CA ASP A 110 -8.15 7.40 -27.35
C ASP A 110 -8.20 8.31 -26.11
N PRO A 111 -8.92 7.93 -25.05
CA PRO A 111 -9.11 8.79 -23.91
C PRO A 111 -7.81 9.00 -23.11
N GLU A 112 -7.44 10.26 -22.86
CA GLU A 112 -6.34 10.62 -21.98
C GLU A 112 -6.61 10.14 -20.54
N ASN A 113 -5.74 9.27 -20.04
CA ASN A 113 -5.85 8.70 -18.71
C ASN A 113 -5.29 9.67 -17.66
N HIS A 114 -6.17 10.48 -17.05
CA HIS A 114 -5.80 11.28 -15.88
C HIS A 114 -5.86 10.44 -14.61
N SER A 115 -4.69 10.16 -14.05
CA SER A 115 -4.58 9.54 -12.73
C SER A 115 -5.18 10.47 -11.67
N ARG A 116 -6.10 9.95 -10.85
CA ARG A 116 -6.44 10.62 -9.60
C ARG A 116 -5.29 10.35 -8.63
N GLY A 117 -4.66 11.44 -8.17
CA GLY A 117 -3.53 11.41 -7.23
C GLY A 117 -3.82 10.62 -5.96
#